data_AF-A0A818DB56-F1
#
_entry.id   AF-A0A818DB56-F1
#
_cell.length_a   1.000
_cell.length_b   1.000
_cell.length_c   1.000
_cell.angle_alpha   90.00
_cell.angle_beta   90.00
_cell.angle_gamma   90.00
#
_symmetry.space_group_name_H-M   'P 1'
#
loop_
_entity.id
_entity.type
_entity.pdbx_description
1 polymer ?
#
loop_
_entity_poly.entity_id
_entity_poly.type
_entity_poly.pdbx_seq_one_letter_code
_entity_poly.pdbx_strand_id
1 'polypeptide(L)' 'MSSGQQEYIQKGIKSAEQATAEDKAHNYEAAAQHYMTAADWLFQAMKYGAMNPQ' A
#
# COMPACT_ATOMS: atom_id res chain seq x y z
N MET A 1 2.42 -16.13 6.52
CA MET A 1 1.55 -14.96 6.28
C MET A 1 0.15 -15.45 5.99
N SER A 2 -0.88 -14.82 6.57
CA SER A 2 -2.28 -15.16 6.25
C SER A 2 -2.68 -14.58 4.88
N SER A 3 -3.67 -15.20 4.22
CA SER A 3 -4.15 -14.77 2.90
C SER A 3 -4.59 -13.30 2.88
N GLY A 4 -5.23 -12.82 3.96
CA GLY A 4 -5.63 -11.41 4.09
C GLY A 4 -4.46 -10.44 4.24
N GLN A 5 -3.39 -10.83 4.95
CA GLN A 5 -2.18 -10.01 5.05
C GLN A 5 -1.50 -9.84 3.68
N GLN A 6 -1.42 -10.92 2.89
CA GLN A 6 -0.87 -10.86 1.53
C GLN A 6 -1.72 -9.99 0.60
N GLU A 7 -3.05 -10.05 0.71
CA GLU A 7 -3.94 -9.20 -0.09
C GLU A 7 -3.69 -7.70 0.18
N TYR A 8 -3.58 -7.31 1.46
CA TYR A 8 -3.28 -5.92 1.83
C TYR A 8 -1.90 -5.47 1.34
N ILE A 9 -0.88 -6.34 1.43
CA ILE A 9 0.45 -6.05 0.89
C ILE A 9 0.39 -5.81 -0.63
N GLN A 10 -0.31 -6.66 -1.38
CA GLN A 10 -0.43 -6.50 -2.83
C GLN A 10 -1.15 -5.20 -3.22
N LYS A 11 -2.22 -4.82 -2.50
CA LYS A 11 -2.91 -3.54 -2.72
C LYS A 11 -2.00 -2.34 -2.41
N GLY A 12 -1.20 -2.44 -1.36
CA GLY A 12 -0.20 -1.42 -1.00
C GLY A 12 0.85 -1.24 -2.09
N ILE A 13 1.44 -2.35 -2.56
CA ILE A 13 2.44 -2.34 -3.65
C ILE A 13 1.86 -1.70 -4.91
N LYS A 14 0.67 -2.13 -5.36
CA LYS A 14 0.03 -1.57 -6.55
C LYS A 14 -0.18 -0.06 -6.45
N SER A 15 -0.57 0.42 -5.28
CA SER A 15 -0.77 1.86 -5.04
C SER A 15 0.56 2.62 -5.07
N ALA A 16 1.64 2.04 -4.52
CA ALA A 16 2.97 2.64 -4.56
C ALA A 16 3.56 2.67 -5.99
N GLU A 17 3.28 1.65 -6.81
CA GLU A 17 3.67 1.63 -8.22
C GLU A 17 2.98 2.74 -9.01
N GLN A 18 1.67 2.94 -8.77
CA GLN A 18 0.92 4.07 -9.35
C GLN A 18 1.47 5.41 -8.88
N ALA A 19 1.73 5.56 -7.59
CA ALA A 19 2.34 6.79 -7.05
C ALA A 19 3.68 7.11 -7.72
N THR A 20 4.53 6.11 -7.90
CA THR A 20 5.84 6.26 -8.55
C THR A 20 5.70 6.67 -10.02
N ALA A 21 4.69 6.17 -10.72
CA ALA A 21 4.42 6.55 -12.11
C ALA A 21 3.98 8.01 -12.21
N GLU A 22 3.07 8.45 -11.33
CA GLU A 22 2.60 9.84 -11.25
C GLU A 22 3.73 10.81 -10.83
N ASP A 23 4.58 10.40 -9.88
CA ASP A 23 5.72 11.19 -9.41
C ASP A 23 6.74 11.43 -10.53
N LYS A 24 7.07 10.38 -11.29
CA LYS A 24 7.92 10.47 -12.50
C LYS A 24 7.28 11.31 -13.61
N ALA A 25 5.96 11.40 -13.65
CA ALA A 25 5.21 12.26 -14.57
C ALA A 25 5.02 13.70 -14.03
N HIS A 26 5.56 14.02 -12.85
CA HIS A 26 5.39 15.30 -12.14
C HIS A 26 3.95 15.60 -11.72
N ASN A 27 3.08 14.60 -11.65
CA ASN A 27 1.71 14.68 -11.15
C ASN A 27 1.69 14.53 -9.63
N TYR A 28 2.31 15.47 -8.92
CA TYR A 28 2.62 15.32 -7.50
C TYR A 28 1.39 15.15 -6.59
N GLU A 29 0.26 15.78 -6.93
CA GLU A 29 -0.97 15.63 -6.16
C GLU A 29 -1.51 14.19 -6.24
N ALA A 30 -1.56 13.63 -7.45
CA ALA A 30 -1.98 12.24 -7.66
C ALA A 30 -0.97 11.27 -7.02
N ALA A 31 0.33 11.54 -7.17
CA ALA A 31 1.38 10.75 -6.53
C ALA A 31 1.20 10.71 -5.01
N ALA A 32 0.99 11.86 -4.36
CA ALA A 32 0.76 11.96 -2.92
C ALA A 32 -0.48 11.16 -2.48
N GLN A 33 -1.59 11.25 -3.22
CA GLN A 33 -2.81 10.47 -2.92
C GLN A 33 -2.55 8.96 -2.99
N HIS A 34 -1.83 8.51 -4.02
CA HIS A 34 -1.47 7.11 -4.19
C HIS A 34 -0.47 6.63 -3.12
N TYR A 35 0.49 7.46 -2.71
CA TYR A 35 1.40 7.13 -1.60
C TYR A 35 0.67 6.99 -0.27
N MET A 36 -0.27 7.89 0.06
CA MET A 36 -1.09 7.77 1.26
C MET A 36 -1.93 6.48 1.25
N THR A 37 -2.54 6.18 0.11
CA THR A 37 -3.31 4.93 -0.07
C THR A 37 -2.43 3.69 0.10
N ALA A 38 -1.20 3.72 -0.42
CA ALA A 38 -0.23 2.64 -0.24
C ALA A 38 0.12 2.43 1.25
N ALA A 39 0.37 3.51 1.97
CA ALA A 39 0.66 3.48 3.40
C ALA A 39 -0.51 2.88 4.19
N ASP A 40 -1.74 3.28 3.91
CA ASP A 40 -2.94 2.74 4.58
C ASP A 40 -3.06 1.22 4.40
N TRP A 41 -2.87 0.71 3.18
CA TRP A 41 -2.90 -0.73 2.93
C TRP A 41 -1.79 -1.49 3.66
N LEU A 42 -0.58 -0.94 3.69
CA LEU A 42 0.54 -1.54 4.40
C LEU A 42 0.34 -1.53 5.92
N PHE A 43 -0.24 -0.46 6.47
CA PHE A 43 -0.64 -0.44 7.88
C PHE A 43 -1.71 -1.48 8.20
N GLN A 44 -2.70 -1.67 7.32
CA GLN A 44 -3.69 -2.75 7.50
C GLN A 44 -3.05 -4.14 7.45
N ALA A 45 -2.08 -4.36 6.56
CA ALA A 45 -1.32 -5.61 6.52
C ALA A 45 -0.57 -5.87 7.84
N MET A 46 0.07 -4.83 8.40
CA MET A 46 0.76 -4.94 9.70
C MET A 46 -0.22 -5.28 10.83
N LYS A 47 -1.37 -4.61 10.89
CA LYS A 47 -2.42 -4.91 11.89
C LYS A 47 -2.92 -6.34 11.77
N TYR A 48 -3.16 -6.81 10.54
CA TYR A 48 -3.62 -8.19 10.31
C TYR A 48 -2.57 -9.22 10.71
N GLY A 49 -1.28 -8.96 10.46
CA GLY A 49 -0.18 -9.79 10.92
C GLY A 49 -0.01 -9.78 12.45
N ALA A 50 -0.27 -8.65 13.11
CA ALA A 50 -0.18 -8.53 14.57
C ALA A 50 -1.38 -9.18 15.30
N MET A 51 -2.58 -9.17 14.71
CA MET A 51 -3.79 -9.78 15.29
C MET A 51 -3.88 -11.30 15.06
N ASN A 52 -3.14 -11.81 14.08
CA ASN A 52 -2.98 -13.25 13.84
C ASN A 52 -1.49 -13.62 13.87
N PRO A 53 -0.84 -13.58 15.06
CA PRO A 53 0.50 -14.11 15.21
C PRO A 53 0.45 -15.61 14.88
N GLN A 54 1.25 -16.04 13.92
CA GLN A 54 1.37 -17.45 13.55
C GLN A 54 1.92 -18.28 14.71
#